data_AF-A0A7S2ADF4-F1
#
_entry.id   AF-A0A7S2ADF4-F1
#
_cell.length_a   1.000
_cell.length_b   1.000
_cell.length_c   1.000
_cell.angle_alpha   90.00
_cell.angle_beta   90.00
_cell.angle_gamma   90.00
#
_symmetry.space_group_name_H-M   'P 1'
#
loop_
_entity.id
_entity.type
_entity.pdbx_description
1 polymer ?
#
loop_
_entity_poly.entity_id
_entity_poly.type
_entity_poly.pdbx_seq_one_letter_code
_entity_poly.pdbx_strand_id
1 'polypeptide(L)'
;GTCREIGQRTGAKLHLSGKGEFYPGTQLQELSVKGPDGDSVANGLGEAYGQIAEALRCVPCGEADTAEGAARLRVVVPVSAARAVIGRGGENIRELRNSSGLKVHVEEVAIGEGDAA
;
A
#
# COMPACT_ATOMS: atom_id res chain seq x y z
N GLY A 1 -15.41 -14.37 -4.24
CA GLY A 1 -14.12 -13.95 -4.82
C GLY A 1 -13.61 -12.84 -3.94
N THR A 2 -12.44 -13.02 -3.37
CA THR A 2 -11.88 -12.28 -2.23
C THR A 2 -12.13 -10.76 -2.26
N CYS A 3 -11.77 -10.07 -3.35
CA CYS A 3 -11.99 -8.62 -3.50
C CYS A 3 -13.47 -8.20 -3.44
N ARG A 4 -14.40 -9.03 -3.94
CA ARG A 4 -15.84 -8.77 -3.91
C ARG A 4 -16.39 -8.87 -2.50
N GLU A 5 -15.92 -9.84 -1.72
CA GLU A 5 -16.35 -10.06 -0.33
C GLU A 5 -15.87 -8.92 0.57
N ILE A 6 -14.61 -8.52 0.45
CA ILE A 6 -14.08 -7.34 1.14
C ILE A 6 -14.90 -6.10 0.77
N GLY A 7 -15.20 -5.91 -0.52
CA GLY A 7 -15.94 -4.74 -0.96
C GLY A 7 -17.37 -4.67 -0.40
N GLN A 8 -18.04 -5.81 -0.24
CA GLN A 8 -19.36 -5.88 0.39
C GLN A 8 -19.33 -5.50 1.87
N ARG A 9 -18.25 -5.86 2.59
CA ARG A 9 -18.09 -5.58 4.02
C ARG A 9 -17.66 -4.14 4.30
N THR A 10 -16.84 -3.58 3.44
CA THR A 10 -16.15 -2.30 3.69
C THR A 10 -16.78 -1.12 2.96
N GLY A 11 -17.67 -1.36 2.00
CA GLY A 11 -18.18 -0.32 1.10
C GLY A 11 -17.16 0.11 0.03
N ALA A 12 -15.96 -0.49 0.02
CA ALA A 12 -14.96 -0.25 -1.00
C ALA A 12 -15.17 -1.12 -2.24
N LYS A 13 -14.56 -0.72 -3.35
CA LYS A 13 -14.40 -1.47 -4.58
C LYS A 13 -12.92 -1.76 -4.75
N LEU A 14 -12.59 -3.05 -4.68
CA LEU A 14 -11.22 -3.54 -4.82
C LEU A 14 -11.03 -4.13 -6.21
N HIS A 15 -9.91 -3.80 -6.84
CA HIS A 15 -9.52 -4.29 -8.15
C HIS A 15 -8.03 -4.60 -8.17
N LEU A 16 -7.66 -5.78 -8.67
CA LEU A 16 -6.27 -6.13 -8.96
C LEU A 16 -6.00 -5.89 -10.44
N SER A 17 -4.78 -5.49 -10.79
CA SER A 17 -4.34 -5.39 -12.19
C SER A 17 -4.59 -6.71 -12.96
N GLY A 18 -4.73 -6.61 -14.28
CA GLY A 18 -5.07 -7.76 -15.13
C GLY A 18 -4.10 -8.93 -14.99
N LYS A 19 -4.55 -10.12 -15.42
CA LYS A 19 -3.67 -11.30 -15.45
C LYS A 19 -2.51 -11.04 -16.41
N GLY A 20 -1.28 -11.03 -15.88
CA GLY A 20 -0.07 -10.73 -16.66
C GLY A 20 0.25 -9.23 -16.75
N GLU A 21 -0.59 -8.36 -16.19
CA GLU A 21 -0.29 -6.94 -16.04
C GLU A 21 0.39 -6.72 -14.69
N PHE A 22 1.72 -6.66 -14.73
CA PHE A 22 2.54 -6.41 -13.57
C PHE A 22 2.93 -4.95 -13.47
N TYR A 23 3.16 -4.54 -12.24
CA TYR A 23 3.77 -3.26 -11.95
C TYR A 23 5.15 -3.18 -12.63
N PRO A 24 5.47 -2.10 -13.37
CA PRO A 24 6.61 -2.04 -14.26
C PRO A 24 7.93 -2.48 -13.61
N GLY A 25 8.67 -3.37 -14.28
CA GLY A 25 9.94 -3.89 -13.77
C GLY A 25 9.84 -4.88 -12.60
N THR A 26 8.63 -5.34 -12.26
CA THR A 26 8.39 -6.30 -11.16
C THR A 26 7.48 -7.45 -11.59
N GLN A 27 7.25 -8.40 -10.68
CA GLN A 27 6.19 -9.42 -10.80
C GLN A 27 5.01 -9.14 -9.83
N LEU A 28 4.88 -7.90 -9.38
CA LEU A 28 3.82 -7.49 -8.45
C LEU A 28 2.58 -7.05 -9.22
N GLN A 29 1.40 -7.29 -8.66
CA GLN A 29 0.14 -6.73 -9.17
C GLN A 29 -0.24 -5.48 -8.40
N GLU A 30 -0.90 -4.54 -9.06
CA GLU A 30 -1.45 -3.36 -8.40
C GLU A 30 -2.81 -3.69 -7.78
N LEU A 31 -3.01 -3.35 -6.50
CA LEU A 31 -4.31 -3.35 -5.85
C LEU A 31 -4.86 -1.93 -5.78
N SER A 32 -5.95 -1.66 -6.50
CA SER A 32 -6.71 -0.42 -6.42
C SER A 32 -7.89 -0.58 -5.48
N VAL A 33 -8.01 0.31 -4.49
CA VAL A 33 -9.14 0.38 -3.55
C VAL A 33 -9.83 1.73 -3.72
N LYS A 34 -11.12 1.72 -4.03
CA LYS A 34 -11.94 2.94 -4.23
C LYS A 34 -13.16 2.89 -3.33
N GLY A 35 -13.54 3.99 -2.70
CA GLY A 35 -14.71 4.04 -1.81
C GLY A 35 -15.36 5.42 -1.83
N PRO A 36 -16.57 5.55 -1.24
CA PRO A 36 -17.26 6.84 -1.13
C PRO A 36 -16.55 7.83 -0.20
N ASP A 37 -15.78 7.34 0.77
CA ASP A 37 -15.05 8.12 1.77
C ASP A 37 -13.72 7.45 2.15
N GLY A 38 -12.91 8.16 2.93
CA GLY A 38 -11.59 7.67 3.38
C GLY A 38 -11.68 6.44 4.27
N ASP A 39 -12.71 6.34 5.11
CA ASP A 39 -12.90 5.21 6.03
C ASP A 39 -13.19 3.92 5.27
N SER A 40 -14.03 3.97 4.24
CA SER A 40 -14.31 2.83 3.37
C SER A 40 -13.03 2.33 2.68
N VAL A 41 -12.19 3.25 2.18
CA VAL A 41 -10.91 2.90 1.55
C VAL A 41 -9.92 2.29 2.56
N ALA A 42 -9.80 2.90 3.74
CA ALA A 42 -8.91 2.42 4.79
C ALA A 42 -9.32 1.02 5.27
N ASN A 43 -10.61 0.79 5.49
CA ASN A 43 -11.16 -0.51 5.86
C ASN A 43 -10.93 -1.55 4.75
N GLY A 44 -11.17 -1.18 3.49
CA GLY A 44 -10.92 -2.03 2.33
C GLY A 44 -9.45 -2.47 2.23
N LEU A 45 -8.52 -1.52 2.43
CA LEU A 45 -7.09 -1.81 2.46
C LEU A 45 -6.71 -2.72 3.63
N GLY A 46 -7.23 -2.44 4.82
CA GLY A 46 -6.95 -3.23 6.03
C GLY A 46 -7.40 -4.68 5.91
N GLU A 47 -8.62 -4.92 5.40
CA GLU A 47 -9.12 -6.28 5.17
C GLU A 47 -8.33 -7.02 4.08
N ALA A 48 -8.01 -6.35 2.98
CA ALA A 48 -7.17 -6.94 1.93
C ALA A 48 -5.79 -7.32 2.46
N TYR A 49 -5.18 -6.43 3.24
CA TYR A 49 -3.88 -6.65 3.86
C TYR A 49 -3.90 -7.84 4.83
N GLY A 50 -4.93 -7.93 5.67
CA GLY A 50 -5.11 -9.05 6.61
C GLY A 50 -5.20 -10.39 5.88
N GLN A 51 -5.96 -10.46 4.79
CA GLN A 51 -6.09 -11.69 4.01
C GLN A 51 -4.81 -12.09 3.29
N ILE A 52 -4.02 -11.13 2.80
CA ILE A 52 -2.69 -11.42 2.22
C ILE A 52 -1.77 -12.00 3.29
N ALA A 53 -1.76 -11.39 4.48
CA ALA A 53 -0.95 -11.85 5.61
C ALA A 53 -1.34 -13.27 6.06
N GLU A 54 -2.64 -13.59 6.11
CA GLU A 54 -3.13 -14.94 6.44
C GLU A 54 -2.76 -15.97 5.35
N ALA A 55 -2.91 -15.62 4.07
CA ALA A 55 -2.67 -16.54 2.97
C ALA A 55 -1.18 -16.88 2.78
N LEU A 56 -0.29 -15.89 2.97
CA LEU A 56 1.15 -16.04 2.73
C LEU A 56 1.95 -16.26 4.02
N ARG A 57 1.34 -16.07 5.20
CA ARG A 57 1.98 -16.00 6.53
C ARG A 57 3.04 -14.90 6.65
N CYS A 58 3.12 -13.99 5.67
CA CYS A 58 3.95 -12.79 5.63
C CYS A 58 3.46 -11.84 4.54
N VAL A 59 3.91 -10.57 4.56
CA VAL A 59 3.63 -9.62 3.48
C VAL A 59 4.96 -9.06 2.95
N PRO A 60 5.54 -9.67 1.90
CA PRO A 60 6.90 -9.34 1.45
C PRO A 60 7.00 -8.07 0.61
N CYS A 61 5.91 -7.60 -0.02
CA CYS A 61 5.90 -6.44 -0.94
C CYS A 61 7.03 -6.43 -1.99
N GLY A 62 7.40 -7.62 -2.50
CA GLY A 62 8.45 -7.78 -3.51
C GLY A 62 9.87 -7.96 -2.97
N GLU A 63 10.06 -7.98 -1.65
CA GLU A 63 11.35 -8.31 -1.04
C GLU A 63 11.52 -9.83 -0.90
N ALA A 64 12.67 -10.33 -1.35
CA ALA A 64 13.09 -11.71 -1.09
C ALA A 64 13.32 -11.95 0.42
N ASP A 65 13.15 -13.19 0.87
CA ASP A 65 13.48 -13.64 2.23
C ASP A 65 12.79 -12.87 3.37
N THR A 66 11.49 -12.60 3.20
CA THR A 66 10.66 -12.06 4.29
C THR A 66 10.34 -13.17 5.30
N ALA A 67 10.78 -12.99 6.55
CA ALA A 67 10.50 -13.91 7.64
C ALA A 67 8.99 -14.10 7.89
N GLU A 68 8.62 -15.26 8.44
CA GLU A 68 7.24 -15.51 8.86
C GLU A 68 6.78 -14.46 9.88
N GLY A 69 5.56 -13.95 9.71
CA GLY A 69 5.01 -12.87 10.53
C GLY A 69 5.53 -11.47 10.19
N ALA A 70 6.56 -11.33 9.35
CA ALA A 70 6.99 -10.02 8.88
C ALA A 70 6.03 -9.48 7.82
N ALA A 71 5.73 -8.19 7.92
CA ALA A 71 4.73 -7.56 7.08
C ALA A 71 5.22 -6.16 6.66
N ARG A 72 5.08 -5.85 5.37
CA ARG A 72 5.45 -4.58 4.77
C ARG A 72 4.29 -4.05 3.94
N LEU A 73 4.26 -2.74 3.75
CA LEU A 73 3.30 -2.07 2.88
C LEU A 73 4.03 -1.00 2.07
N ARG A 74 3.78 -0.98 0.75
CA ARG A 74 4.21 0.11 -0.14
C ARG A 74 2.97 0.77 -0.72
N VAL A 75 2.94 2.09 -0.70
CA VAL A 75 1.82 2.89 -1.22
C VAL A 75 2.38 3.94 -2.16
N VAL A 76 1.79 4.07 -3.34
CA VAL A 76 2.10 5.15 -4.27
C VAL A 76 1.22 6.35 -3.93
N VAL A 77 1.84 7.51 -3.75
CA VAL A 77 1.15 8.75 -3.37
C VAL A 77 1.62 9.91 -4.24
N PRO A 78 0.82 10.98 -4.40
CA PRO A 78 1.30 12.20 -5.04
C PRO A 78 2.55 12.76 -4.37
N VAL A 79 3.46 13.36 -5.15
CA VAL A 79 4.70 13.97 -4.64
C VAL A 79 4.43 15.02 -3.56
N SER A 80 3.33 15.78 -3.70
CA SER A 80 2.89 16.76 -2.70
C SER A 80 2.51 16.09 -1.37
N ALA A 81 1.80 14.96 -1.41
CA ALA A 81 1.46 14.17 -0.23
C ALA A 81 2.70 13.58 0.43
N ALA A 82 3.66 13.07 -0.36
CA ALA A 82 4.95 12.59 0.15
C ALA A 82 5.71 13.68 0.93
N ARG A 83 5.73 14.92 0.41
CA ARG A 83 6.34 16.08 1.10
C ARG A 83 5.64 16.39 2.43
N ALA A 84 4.31 16.27 2.48
CA ALA A 84 3.54 16.48 3.71
C ALA A 84 3.85 15.39 4.76
N VAL A 85 4.02 14.13 4.34
CA VAL A 85 4.44 13.02 5.21
C VAL A 85 5.85 13.25 5.77
N ILE A 86 6.78 13.76 4.95
CA ILE A 86 8.15 14.09 5.40
C ILE A 86 8.11 15.24 6.42
N GLY A 87 7.34 16.29 6.14
CA GLY A 87 7.29 17.51 6.95
C GLY A 87 8.54 18.38 6.79
N ARG A 88 8.52 19.58 7.37
CA ARG A 88 9.65 20.53 7.28
C ARG A 88 10.86 19.93 7.99
N GLY A 89 11.99 19.84 7.30
CA GLY A 89 13.22 19.27 7.86
C GLY A 89 13.11 17.81 8.33
N GLY A 90 12.08 17.07 7.88
CA GLY A 90 11.83 15.69 8.28
C GLY A 90 11.14 15.52 9.63
N GLU A 91 10.50 16.55 10.18
CA GLU A 91 9.83 16.50 11.49
C GLU A 91 8.72 15.44 11.54
N ASN A 92 7.74 15.52 10.63
CA ASN A 92 6.58 14.63 10.63
C ASN A 92 6.97 13.14 10.47
N ILE A 93 7.91 12.82 9.57
CA ILE A 93 8.33 11.44 9.38
C ILE A 93 9.14 10.90 10.56
N ARG A 94 9.89 11.75 11.28
CA ARG A 94 10.56 11.35 12.53
C ARG A 94 9.52 11.05 13.61
N GLU A 95 8.53 11.91 13.78
CA GLU A 95 7.44 11.69 14.72
C GLU A 95 6.67 10.41 14.40
N LEU A 96 6.32 10.19 13.13
CA LEU A 96 5.64 8.98 12.67
C LEU A 96 6.43 7.72 12.99
N ARG A 97 7.74 7.70 12.76
CA ARG A 97 8.61 6.57 13.11
C ARG A 97 8.66 6.35 14.63
N ASN A 98 8.74 7.43 15.40
CA ASN A 98 8.82 7.36 16.86
C ASN A 98 7.52 6.86 17.49
N SER A 99 6.36 7.32 17.01
CA SER A 99 5.05 6.95 17.56
C SER A 99 4.60 5.56 17.11
N SER A 100 4.93 5.15 15.89
CA SER A 100 4.53 3.83 15.35
C SER A 100 5.53 2.72 15.64
N GLY A 101 6.80 3.05 15.90
CA GLY A 101 7.90 2.08 15.96
C GLY A 101 8.24 1.45 14.59
N LEU A 102 7.62 1.92 13.51
CA LEU A 102 7.81 1.36 12.17
C LEU A 102 9.01 1.97 11.45
N LYS A 103 9.62 1.16 10.58
CA LYS A 103 10.59 1.64 9.60
C LYS A 103 9.85 2.23 8.39
N VAL A 104 9.58 3.54 8.44
CA VAL A 104 8.91 4.26 7.34
C VAL A 104 9.96 4.89 6.42
N HIS A 105 9.87 4.65 5.10
CA HIS A 105 10.71 5.26 4.07
C HIS A 105 9.85 5.88 2.97
N VAL A 106 10.33 6.98 2.40
CA VAL A 106 9.72 7.63 1.23
C VAL A 106 10.76 7.58 0.12
N GLU A 107 10.46 6.84 -0.94
CA GLU A 107 11.35 6.74 -2.09
C GLU A 107 11.27 8.03 -2.91
N GLU A 108 12.42 8.59 -3.29
CA GLU A 108 12.50 9.76 -4.17
C GLU A 108 12.38 9.39 -5.66
N VAL A 109 12.36 8.09 -5.97
CA VAL A 109 12.27 7.58 -7.33
C VAL A 109 10.82 7.65 -7.80
N ALA A 110 10.57 8.45 -8.84
CA ALA A 110 9.29 8.43 -9.53
C ALA A 110 9.06 7.03 -10.11
N ILE A 111 7.90 6.44 -9.81
CA ILE A 111 7.62 5.08 -10.22
C ILE A 111 6.77 5.08 -11.48
N GLY A 112 7.34 4.56 -12.57
CA GLY A 112 6.74 4.57 -13.91
C GLY A 112 6.94 5.89 -14.67
N GLU A 113 6.95 5.82 -16.00
CA GLU A 113 6.79 7.01 -16.86
C GLU A 113 5.30 7.33 -16.95
N GLY A 114 4.84 8.28 -16.12
CA GLY A 114 3.48 8.77 -16.18
C GLY A 114 3.44 10.22 -15.71
N ASP A 115 2.94 11.12 -16.56
CA ASP A 115 2.74 12.51 -16.21
C ASP A 115 1.83 12.59 -14.97
N ALA A 116 2.37 13.16 -13.90
CA ALA A 116 1.59 13.58 -12.75
C ALA A 116 0.64 14.69 -13.24
N ALA A 117 -0.63 14.34 -13.46
CA ALA A 117 -1.70 15.32 -13.63
C ALA A 117 -1.95 16.07 -12.31
#